data_AF-A0A2T7SPG3-F1
#
_entry.id   AF-A0A2T7SPG3-F1
#
_cell.length_a   1.000
_cell.length_b   1.000
_cell.length_c   1.000
_cell.angle_alpha   90.00
_cell.angle_beta   90.00
_cell.angle_gamma   90.00
#
_symmetry.space_group_name_H-M   'P 1'
#
loop_
_entity.id
_entity.type
_entity.pdbx_description
1 polymer ?
#
loop_
_entity_poly.entity_id
_entity_poly.type
_entity_poly.pdbx_seq_one_letter_code
_entity_poly.pdbx_strand_id
1 'polypeptide(L)'
;MRPVSKIERTVAPFEVVSSYQPSGDQPTAIADLERRVRAGEKDVVLLGATGTGKSATTAWMIEKLQRPTLVMAPNKTLAAQLANEFRELLPNNAVEYFVSYYDYYQPEAYVPQSDTYIEKDSSINEEVERLRHSATNSLLTRRDVIVVASVSCIYGLGTPQEYVDRMVPLKVGVELDRDQLLRRFVDIQYTRNDLAFTRGTFRVRGDTIEIFPVYEELAVRIEMFGDEIEALSTLHPLTGEVISDDDELYI
;
A
#
# COMPACT_ATOMS: atom_id res chain seq x y z
N MET A 1 -5.82 1.21 -16.72
CA MET A 1 -4.77 1.34 -17.75
C MET A 1 -3.44 1.49 -17.02
N ARG A 2 -2.34 0.89 -17.49
CA ARG A 2 -1.03 1.08 -16.84
C ARG A 2 -0.56 2.53 -17.06
N PRO A 3 0.21 3.14 -16.14
CA PRO A 3 0.79 4.45 -16.38
C PRO A 3 1.66 4.45 -17.65
N VAL A 4 1.59 5.54 -18.40
CA VAL A 4 2.43 5.85 -19.57
C VAL A 4 3.83 6.27 -19.11
N SER A 5 3.93 6.93 -17.96
CA SER A 5 5.20 7.20 -17.27
C SER A 5 5.75 5.91 -16.66
N LYS A 6 7.03 5.61 -16.93
CA LYS A 6 7.71 4.44 -16.37
C LYS A 6 8.10 4.71 -14.91
N ILE A 7 7.29 4.25 -13.96
CA ILE A 7 7.80 3.92 -12.63
C ILE A 7 8.53 2.58 -12.77
N GLU A 8 9.82 2.57 -12.44
CA GLU A 8 10.57 1.32 -12.32
C GLU A 8 10.18 0.64 -11.02
N ARG A 9 9.64 -0.57 -11.12
CA ARG A 9 9.24 -1.33 -9.93
C ARG A 9 10.42 -2.06 -9.36
N THR A 10 10.60 -1.97 -8.06
CA THR A 10 11.48 -2.88 -7.35
C THR A 10 10.96 -4.31 -7.49
N VAL A 11 11.85 -5.22 -7.88
CA VAL A 11 11.54 -6.64 -8.05
C VAL A 11 12.25 -7.42 -6.97
N ALA A 12 11.53 -7.72 -5.89
CA ALA A 12 11.91 -8.73 -4.91
C ALA A 12 11.11 -10.02 -5.16
N PRO A 13 11.65 -11.20 -4.83
CA PRO A 13 10.88 -12.43 -4.84
C PRO A 13 9.90 -12.47 -3.67
N PHE A 14 8.74 -13.10 -3.86
CA PHE A 14 7.94 -13.56 -2.73
C PHE A 14 8.68 -14.69 -2.00
N GLU A 15 8.73 -14.63 -0.68
CA GLU A 15 9.43 -15.61 0.17
C GLU A 15 8.59 -15.93 1.41
N VAL A 16 8.14 -17.19 1.53
CA VAL A 16 7.41 -17.63 2.72
C VAL A 16 8.39 -17.99 3.83
N VAL A 17 8.34 -17.24 4.93
CA VAL A 17 9.11 -17.51 6.15
C VAL A 17 8.19 -18.22 7.14
N SER A 18 8.39 -19.53 7.33
CA SER A 18 7.59 -20.32 8.25
C SER A 18 8.37 -21.49 8.84
N SER A 19 8.07 -21.86 10.08
CA SER A 19 8.54 -23.12 10.68
C SER A 19 7.78 -24.33 10.15
N TYR A 20 6.64 -24.12 9.48
CA TYR A 20 5.83 -25.16 8.89
C TYR A 20 6.21 -25.41 7.43
N GLN A 21 6.09 -26.66 7.01
CA GLN A 21 6.18 -27.05 5.60
C GLN A 21 4.83 -27.60 5.14
N PRO A 22 4.51 -27.52 3.83
CA PRO A 22 3.32 -28.14 3.27
C PRO A 22 3.20 -29.61 3.71
N SER A 23 2.07 -29.98 4.31
CA SER A 23 1.85 -31.33 4.85
C SER A 23 0.44 -31.86 4.55
N GLY A 24 0.22 -33.16 4.75
CA GLY A 24 -1.03 -33.83 4.37
C GLY A 24 -1.29 -33.69 2.86
N ASP A 25 -2.47 -33.19 2.50
CA ASP A 25 -2.86 -33.00 1.09
C ASP A 25 -2.33 -31.69 0.47
N GLN A 26 -1.73 -30.80 1.26
CA GLN A 26 -1.26 -29.49 0.79
C GLN A 26 -0.23 -29.60 -0.34
N PRO A 27 0.81 -30.46 -0.30
CA PRO A 27 1.78 -30.57 -1.39
C PRO A 27 1.13 -30.90 -2.73
N THR A 28 0.21 -31.86 -2.73
CA THR A 28 -0.53 -32.28 -3.93
C THR A 28 -1.45 -31.17 -4.43
N ALA A 29 -2.19 -30.51 -3.54
CA ALA A 29 -3.06 -29.40 -3.89
C ALA A 29 -2.28 -28.23 -4.49
N ILE A 30 -1.15 -27.85 -3.88
CA ILE A 30 -0.29 -26.76 -4.38
C ILE A 30 0.25 -27.10 -5.78
N ALA A 31 0.74 -28.33 -5.98
CA ALA A 31 1.27 -28.76 -7.28
C ALA A 31 0.19 -28.75 -8.38
N ASP A 32 -1.03 -29.20 -8.08
CA ASP A 32 -2.13 -29.15 -9.04
C ASP A 32 -2.55 -27.71 -9.36
N LEU A 33 -2.77 -26.88 -8.33
CA LEU A 33 -3.15 -25.48 -8.51
C LEU A 33 -2.08 -24.71 -9.32
N GLU A 34 -0.79 -24.90 -9.00
CA GLU A 34 0.31 -24.30 -9.74
C GLU A 34 0.28 -24.70 -11.21
N ARG A 35 0.17 -26.01 -11.50
CA ARG A 35 0.11 -26.54 -12.87
C ARG A 35 -1.04 -25.92 -13.65
N ARG A 36 -2.24 -25.85 -13.07
CA ARG A 36 -3.45 -25.30 -13.70
C ARG A 36 -3.31 -23.81 -13.99
N VAL A 37 -2.82 -23.04 -13.03
CA VAL A 37 -2.57 -21.60 -13.21
C VAL A 37 -1.50 -21.34 -14.27
N ARG A 38 -0.41 -22.12 -14.30
CA ARG A 38 0.63 -22.02 -15.33
C ARG A 38 0.15 -22.44 -16.72
N ALA A 39 -0.83 -23.35 -16.80
CA ALA A 39 -1.49 -23.73 -18.05
C ALA A 39 -2.45 -22.65 -18.60
N GLY A 40 -2.64 -21.54 -17.87
CA GLY A 40 -3.51 -20.44 -18.29
C GLY A 40 -4.98 -20.65 -17.95
N GLU A 41 -5.31 -21.61 -17.08
CA GLU A 41 -6.67 -21.73 -16.55
C GLU A 41 -7.04 -20.47 -15.77
N LYS A 42 -8.20 -19.89 -16.09
CA LYS A 42 -8.69 -18.65 -15.49
C LYS A 42 -9.34 -18.89 -14.13
N ASP A 43 -10.12 -19.97 -14.04
CA ASP A 43 -10.94 -20.29 -12.88
C ASP A 43 -10.49 -21.62 -12.26
N VAL A 44 -9.88 -21.54 -11.08
CA VAL A 44 -9.34 -22.68 -10.35
C VAL A 44 -9.91 -22.65 -8.93
N VAL A 45 -10.41 -23.80 -8.45
CA VAL A 45 -11.07 -23.92 -7.15
C VAL A 45 -10.26 -24.83 -6.24
N LEU A 46 -9.85 -24.31 -5.08
CA LEU A 46 -9.32 -25.10 -3.97
C LEU A 46 -10.47 -25.54 -3.07
N LEU A 47 -10.85 -26.82 -3.12
CA LEU A 47 -11.82 -27.41 -2.20
C LEU A 47 -11.13 -27.79 -0.88
N GLY A 48 -10.87 -26.80 -0.03
CA GLY A 48 -10.21 -27.00 1.27
C GLY A 48 -11.17 -27.03 2.45
N ALA A 49 -11.17 -28.13 3.22
CA ALA A 49 -11.95 -28.24 4.45
C ALA A 49 -11.53 -27.18 5.50
N THR A 50 -12.38 -26.96 6.51
CA THR A 50 -12.04 -26.05 7.62
C THR A 50 -10.86 -26.61 8.41
N GLY A 51 -9.90 -25.75 8.78
CA GLY A 51 -8.72 -26.16 9.54
C GLY A 51 -7.56 -26.76 8.72
N THR A 52 -7.67 -26.87 7.40
CA THR A 52 -6.60 -27.48 6.56
C THR A 52 -5.49 -26.50 6.13
N GLY A 53 -5.39 -25.32 6.74
CA GLY A 53 -4.35 -24.34 6.42
C GLY A 53 -4.47 -23.71 5.02
N LYS A 54 -5.67 -23.24 4.65
CA LYS A 54 -5.92 -22.61 3.33
C LYS A 54 -5.10 -21.35 3.08
N SER A 55 -4.88 -20.53 4.10
CA SER A 55 -4.06 -19.30 3.98
C SER A 55 -2.60 -19.64 3.67
N ALA A 56 -2.02 -20.59 4.40
CA ALA A 56 -0.67 -21.07 4.14
C ALA A 56 -0.55 -21.72 2.75
N THR A 57 -1.52 -22.56 2.36
CA THR A 57 -1.62 -23.12 0.99
C THR A 57 -1.60 -22.03 -0.07
N THR A 58 -2.31 -20.93 0.16
CA THR A 58 -2.34 -19.77 -0.73
C THR A 58 -0.99 -19.04 -0.74
N ALA A 59 -0.36 -18.82 0.42
CA ALA A 59 0.94 -18.16 0.53
C ALA A 59 2.03 -18.92 -0.26
N TRP A 60 2.13 -20.24 -0.07
CA TRP A 60 3.06 -21.07 -0.83
C TRP A 60 2.75 -21.09 -2.35
N MET A 61 1.48 -20.95 -2.73
CA MET A 61 1.12 -20.77 -4.14
C MET A 61 1.64 -19.43 -4.69
N ILE A 62 1.48 -18.34 -3.94
CA ILE A 62 1.95 -17.00 -4.32
C ILE A 62 3.48 -17.01 -4.49
N GLU A 63 4.20 -17.60 -3.54
CA GLU A 63 5.65 -17.81 -3.62
C GLU A 63 6.05 -18.62 -4.85
N LYS A 64 5.35 -19.71 -5.20
CA LYS A 64 5.66 -20.47 -6.42
C LYS A 64 5.39 -19.69 -7.71
N LEU A 65 4.30 -18.93 -7.73
CA LEU A 65 3.86 -18.23 -8.94
C LEU A 65 4.58 -16.91 -9.17
N GLN A 66 5.10 -16.26 -8.13
CA GLN A 66 5.82 -14.98 -8.20
C GLN A 66 5.00 -13.88 -8.90
N ARG A 67 3.73 -13.73 -8.49
CA ARG A 67 2.76 -12.79 -9.08
C ARG A 67 2.11 -11.91 -7.99
N PRO A 68 1.98 -10.59 -8.22
CA PRO A 68 1.16 -9.76 -7.36
C PRO A 68 -0.25 -10.33 -7.27
N THR A 69 -0.82 -10.38 -6.05
CA THR A 69 -2.05 -11.12 -5.77
C THR A 69 -3.06 -10.24 -5.03
N LEU A 70 -4.30 -10.25 -5.49
CA LEU A 70 -5.45 -9.67 -4.78
C LEU A 70 -6.21 -10.79 -4.07
N VAL A 71 -6.34 -10.69 -2.75
CA VAL A 71 -7.14 -11.60 -1.93
C VAL A 71 -8.41 -10.88 -1.52
N MET A 72 -9.56 -11.32 -2.01
CA MET A 72 -10.85 -10.71 -1.66
C MET A 72 -11.50 -11.46 -0.49
N ALA A 73 -11.88 -10.73 0.55
CA ALA A 73 -12.61 -11.24 1.70
C ALA A 73 -14.01 -10.60 1.79
N PRO A 74 -15.04 -11.35 2.23
CA PRO A 74 -16.43 -10.88 2.27
C PRO A 74 -16.70 -9.85 3.39
N ASN A 75 -15.83 -9.74 4.39
CA ASN A 75 -15.99 -8.82 5.51
C ASN A 75 -14.65 -8.32 6.05
N LYS A 76 -14.67 -7.19 6.79
CA LYS A 76 -13.47 -6.56 7.34
C LYS A 76 -12.73 -7.46 8.34
N THR A 77 -13.45 -8.27 9.12
CA THR A 77 -12.86 -9.16 10.13
C THR A 77 -11.97 -10.23 9.51
N LEU A 78 -12.48 -10.95 8.51
CA LEU A 78 -11.71 -11.98 7.80
C LEU A 78 -10.59 -11.35 6.95
N ALA A 79 -10.83 -10.17 6.37
CA ALA A 79 -9.78 -9.44 5.67
C ALA A 79 -8.59 -9.12 6.60
N ALA A 80 -8.87 -8.62 7.81
CA ALA A 80 -7.82 -8.31 8.78
C ALA A 80 -7.08 -9.57 9.25
N GLN A 81 -7.80 -10.67 9.49
CA GLN A 81 -7.19 -11.96 9.83
C GLN A 81 -6.23 -12.44 8.75
N LEU A 82 -6.69 -12.47 7.49
CA LEU A 82 -5.86 -12.89 6.35
C LEU A 82 -4.65 -11.97 6.16
N ALA A 83 -4.82 -10.65 6.29
CA ALA A 83 -3.70 -9.71 6.20
C ALA A 83 -2.63 -9.98 7.25
N ASN A 84 -3.02 -10.26 8.49
CA ASN A 84 -2.08 -10.61 9.56
C ASN A 84 -1.39 -11.96 9.31
N GLU A 85 -2.14 -12.99 8.90
CA GLU A 85 -1.56 -14.29 8.54
C GLU A 85 -0.55 -14.17 7.39
N PHE A 86 -0.85 -13.36 6.37
CA PHE A 86 0.09 -13.12 5.27
C PHE A 86 1.30 -12.31 5.70
N ARG A 87 1.17 -11.32 6.60
CA ARG A 87 2.32 -10.58 7.15
C ARG A 87 3.26 -11.49 7.94
N GLU A 88 2.71 -12.42 8.72
CA GLU A 88 3.50 -13.42 9.44
C GLU A 88 4.23 -14.37 8.49
N LEU A 89 3.55 -14.80 7.42
CA LEU A 89 4.12 -15.75 6.45
C LEU A 89 5.08 -15.11 5.46
N LEU A 90 4.91 -13.82 5.11
CA LEU A 90 5.68 -13.12 4.08
C LEU A 90 6.22 -11.77 4.63
N PRO A 91 7.03 -11.80 5.71
CA PRO A 91 7.46 -10.58 6.40
C PRO A 91 8.37 -9.67 5.54
N ASN A 92 8.97 -10.22 4.49
CA ASN A 92 9.89 -9.51 3.59
C ASN A 92 9.17 -8.88 2.38
N ASN A 93 7.86 -9.09 2.24
CA ASN A 93 7.07 -8.63 1.08
C ASN A 93 6.00 -7.61 1.48
N ALA A 94 5.47 -6.88 0.51
CA ALA A 94 4.44 -5.88 0.74
C ALA A 94 3.05 -6.54 0.93
N VAL A 95 2.64 -6.73 2.18
CA VAL A 95 1.30 -7.24 2.54
C VAL A 95 0.39 -6.09 2.95
N GLU A 96 -0.47 -5.72 2.03
CA GLU A 96 -1.29 -4.52 2.04
C GLU A 96 -2.75 -4.80 2.41
N TYR A 97 -3.42 -3.80 2.98
CA TYR A 97 -4.79 -3.91 3.46
C TYR A 97 -5.70 -2.86 2.81
N PHE A 98 -6.75 -3.29 2.12
CA PHE A 98 -7.60 -2.42 1.31
C PHE A 98 -9.10 -2.64 1.57
N VAL A 99 -9.65 -1.95 2.56
CA VAL A 99 -11.08 -1.97 2.89
C VAL A 99 -11.66 -0.57 2.92
N SER A 100 -12.99 -0.44 3.11
CA SER A 100 -13.60 0.88 3.31
C SER A 100 -12.97 1.58 4.53
N TYR A 101 -12.47 2.80 4.31
CA TYR A 101 -11.91 3.67 5.35
C TYR A 101 -13.00 4.33 6.18
N TYR A 102 -14.29 4.12 5.89
CA TYR A 102 -15.36 4.62 6.73
C TYR A 102 -15.58 3.69 7.94
N ASP A 103 -15.53 4.26 9.14
CA ASP A 103 -16.00 3.61 10.38
C ASP A 103 -17.53 3.65 10.44
N TYR A 104 -18.11 4.76 10.01
CA TYR A 104 -19.54 4.94 9.83
C TYR A 104 -19.81 5.57 8.46
N TYR A 105 -20.82 5.07 7.75
CA TYR A 105 -21.22 5.62 6.46
C TYR A 105 -22.73 5.52 6.27
N GLN A 106 -23.38 6.67 6.15
CA GLN A 106 -24.76 6.81 5.71
C GLN A 106 -24.75 7.39 4.29
N PRO A 107 -25.24 6.65 3.29
CA PRO A 107 -25.37 7.20 1.94
C PRO A 107 -26.46 8.27 1.93
N GLU A 108 -26.28 9.25 1.06
CA GLU A 108 -27.36 10.15 0.68
C GLU A 108 -28.49 9.34 0.02
N ALA A 109 -29.72 9.55 0.48
CA ALA A 109 -30.87 8.84 -0.06
C ALA A 109 -32.14 9.69 0.06
N TYR A 110 -33.09 9.43 -0.82
CA TYR A 110 -34.44 9.95 -0.70
C TYR A 110 -35.41 8.78 -0.57
N VAL A 111 -36.29 8.83 0.44
CA VAL A 111 -37.29 7.81 0.76
C VAL A 111 -38.67 8.34 0.35
N PRO A 112 -39.20 7.93 -0.82
CA PRO A 112 -40.42 8.52 -1.38
C PRO A 112 -41.66 8.25 -0.53
N GLN A 113 -41.71 7.11 0.17
CA GLN A 113 -42.88 6.72 0.98
C GLN A 113 -43.15 7.67 2.15
N SER A 114 -42.10 8.28 2.69
CA SER A 114 -42.16 9.20 3.82
C SER A 114 -41.75 10.63 3.44
N ASP A 115 -41.55 10.90 2.15
CA ASP A 115 -41.03 12.16 1.62
C ASP A 115 -39.80 12.66 2.41
N THR A 116 -38.88 11.75 2.70
CA THR A 116 -37.74 12.02 3.59
C THR A 116 -36.44 12.02 2.80
N TYR A 117 -35.72 13.13 2.84
CA TYR A 117 -34.35 13.20 2.40
C TYR A 117 -33.40 12.85 3.56
N ILE A 118 -32.47 11.95 3.30
CA ILE A 118 -31.44 11.48 4.22
C ILE A 118 -30.12 12.04 3.71
N GLU A 119 -29.55 12.96 4.48
CA GLU A 119 -28.24 13.54 4.18
C GLU A 119 -27.13 12.50 4.30
N LYS A 120 -26.07 12.71 3.50
CA LYS A 120 -24.83 11.96 3.65
C LYS A 120 -24.19 12.32 4.99
N ASP A 121 -23.85 11.30 5.75
CA ASP A 121 -23.06 11.43 6.97
C ASP A 121 -22.02 10.31 7.02
N SER A 122 -20.81 10.62 7.47
CA SER A 122 -19.71 9.65 7.48
C SER A 122 -18.60 10.02 8.44
N SER A 123 -17.97 8.99 9.01
CA SER A 123 -16.74 9.12 9.80
C SER A 123 -15.63 8.30 9.16
N ILE A 124 -14.45 8.91 9.03
CA ILE A 124 -13.27 8.33 8.40
C ILE A 124 -12.32 7.79 9.46
N ASN A 125 -11.76 6.62 9.20
CA ASN A 125 -10.67 6.02 9.94
C ASN A 125 -9.35 6.34 9.22
N GLU A 126 -8.57 7.25 9.79
CA GLU A 126 -7.32 7.73 9.21
C GLU A 126 -6.30 6.60 9.00
N GLU A 127 -6.29 5.59 9.87
CA GLU A 127 -5.36 4.47 9.76
C GLU A 127 -5.72 3.53 8.60
N VAL A 128 -7.00 3.29 8.38
CA VAL A 128 -7.46 2.51 7.21
C VAL A 128 -7.24 3.30 5.91
N GLU A 129 -7.45 4.62 5.92
CA GLU A 129 -7.16 5.47 4.76
C GLU A 129 -5.68 5.41 4.38
N ARG A 130 -4.78 5.53 5.37
CA ARG A 130 -3.33 5.35 5.19
C ARG A 130 -3.00 4.00 4.54
N LEU A 131 -3.54 2.90 5.09
CA LEU A 131 -3.29 1.55 4.55
C LEU A 131 -3.76 1.39 3.10
N ARG A 132 -4.83 2.09 2.69
CA ARG A 132 -5.25 2.10 1.28
C ARG A 132 -4.26 2.83 0.38
N HIS A 133 -3.73 3.96 0.84
CA HIS A 133 -2.72 4.67 0.08
C HIS A 133 -1.41 3.87 -0.01
N SER A 134 -1.00 3.20 1.09
CA SER A 134 0.11 2.23 1.10
C SER A 134 -0.10 1.16 0.02
N ALA A 135 -1.30 0.55 -0.02
CA ALA A 135 -1.62 -0.46 -1.02
C ALA A 135 -1.48 0.05 -2.47
N THR A 136 -1.98 1.26 -2.75
CA THR A 136 -1.87 1.86 -4.09
C THR A 136 -0.43 2.21 -4.46
N ASN A 137 0.35 2.72 -3.51
CA ASN A 137 1.76 3.05 -3.70
C ASN A 137 2.58 1.78 -3.99
N SER A 138 2.47 0.76 -3.13
CA SER A 138 3.13 -0.54 -3.29
C SER A 138 2.83 -1.18 -4.64
N LEU A 139 1.57 -1.13 -5.10
CA LEU A 139 1.19 -1.66 -6.42
C LEU A 139 1.86 -0.91 -7.59
N LEU A 140 2.31 0.33 -7.41
CA LEU A 140 2.98 1.13 -8.43
C LEU A 140 4.50 0.98 -8.38
N THR A 141 5.07 0.88 -7.18
CA THR A 141 6.52 0.90 -6.93
C THR A 141 7.14 -0.48 -6.74
N ARG A 142 6.36 -1.53 -6.46
CA ARG A 142 6.86 -2.90 -6.22
C ARG A 142 6.11 -3.96 -7.02
N ARG A 143 6.73 -5.14 -7.15
CA ARG A 143 6.12 -6.33 -7.80
C ARG A 143 5.68 -7.39 -6.79
N ASP A 144 6.27 -7.42 -5.62
CA ASP A 144 6.03 -8.40 -4.56
C ASP A 144 4.91 -7.96 -3.60
N VAL A 145 3.75 -7.66 -4.17
CA VAL A 145 2.61 -7.09 -3.44
C VAL A 145 1.45 -8.08 -3.32
N ILE A 146 0.94 -8.25 -2.10
CA ILE A 146 -0.34 -8.91 -1.83
C ILE A 146 -1.27 -7.87 -1.25
N VAL A 147 -2.45 -7.70 -1.87
CA VAL A 147 -3.49 -6.82 -1.34
C VAL A 147 -4.62 -7.68 -0.80
N VAL A 148 -4.86 -7.61 0.50
CA VAL A 148 -6.05 -8.20 1.12
C VAL A 148 -7.15 -7.14 1.17
N ALA A 149 -8.24 -7.38 0.43
CA ALA A 149 -9.26 -6.38 0.21
C ALA A 149 -10.68 -6.86 0.52
N SER A 150 -11.56 -5.93 0.86
CA SER A 150 -13.01 -6.15 0.77
C SER A 150 -13.52 -5.81 -0.64
N VAL A 151 -14.84 -5.82 -0.82
CA VAL A 151 -15.48 -5.27 -2.04
C VAL A 151 -15.13 -3.81 -2.32
N SER A 152 -14.43 -3.11 -1.42
CA SER A 152 -13.93 -1.77 -1.72
C SER A 152 -12.99 -1.73 -2.94
N CYS A 153 -12.32 -2.84 -3.31
CA CYS A 153 -11.44 -2.91 -4.48
C CYS A 153 -12.17 -2.81 -5.84
N ILE A 154 -13.51 -2.88 -5.86
CA ILE A 154 -14.30 -2.68 -7.08
C ILE A 154 -14.96 -1.29 -7.15
N TYR A 155 -14.76 -0.44 -6.13
CA TYR A 155 -15.23 0.95 -6.14
C TYR A 155 -14.25 1.87 -6.86
N GLY A 156 -14.77 3.00 -7.34
CA GLY A 156 -13.99 3.97 -8.10
C GLY A 156 -12.79 4.53 -7.33
N LEU A 157 -11.67 4.59 -8.02
CA LEU A 157 -10.45 5.31 -7.64
C LEU A 157 -10.03 6.19 -8.83
N GLY A 158 -9.18 7.18 -8.57
CA GLY A 158 -8.46 7.88 -9.64
C GLY A 158 -7.68 6.90 -10.52
N THR A 159 -7.36 7.33 -11.73
CA THR A 159 -6.56 6.50 -12.64
C THR A 159 -5.14 6.33 -12.10
N PRO A 160 -4.45 5.20 -12.40
CA PRO A 160 -3.05 5.05 -12.02
C PRO A 160 -2.17 6.18 -12.55
N GLN A 161 -2.46 6.70 -13.74
CA GLN A 161 -1.71 7.81 -14.33
C GLN A 161 -1.84 9.09 -13.49
N GLU A 162 -3.05 9.48 -13.09
CA GLU A 162 -3.27 10.65 -12.23
C GLU A 162 -2.56 10.53 -10.88
N TYR A 163 -2.43 9.31 -10.36
CA TYR A 163 -1.67 9.08 -9.14
C TYR A 163 -0.16 9.27 -9.37
N VAL A 164 0.39 8.67 -10.44
CA VAL A 164 1.81 8.81 -10.78
C VAL A 164 2.18 10.26 -11.13
N ASP A 165 1.33 10.98 -11.86
CA ASP A 165 1.59 12.38 -12.24
C ASP A 165 1.65 13.32 -11.03
N ARG A 166 1.05 12.90 -9.92
CA ARG A 166 1.08 13.62 -8.64
C ARG A 166 2.20 13.16 -7.72
N MET A 167 2.94 12.09 -8.05
CA MET A 167 4.09 11.70 -7.26
C MET A 167 5.23 12.70 -7.41
N VAL A 168 5.97 12.93 -6.34
CA VAL A 168 7.22 13.67 -6.34
C VAL A 168 8.37 12.66 -6.23
N PRO A 169 9.05 12.31 -7.35
CA PRO A 169 10.24 11.49 -7.29
C PRO A 169 11.38 12.29 -6.67
N LEU A 170 12.05 11.67 -5.71
CA LEU A 170 13.21 12.17 -5.00
C LEU A 170 14.34 11.19 -5.22
N LYS A 171 15.50 11.67 -5.65
CA LYS A 171 16.66 10.82 -5.88
C LYS A 171 17.93 11.56 -5.52
N VAL A 172 18.83 10.87 -4.83
CA VAL A 172 20.14 11.42 -4.45
C VAL A 172 20.94 11.82 -5.71
N GLY A 173 21.57 12.99 -5.67
CA GLY A 173 22.36 13.57 -6.77
C GLY A 173 21.55 14.29 -7.84
N VAL A 174 20.23 14.45 -7.67
CA VAL A 174 19.40 15.24 -8.59
C VAL A 174 19.44 16.71 -8.22
N GLU A 175 19.66 17.56 -9.22
CA GLU A 175 19.55 19.01 -9.10
C GLU A 175 18.07 19.43 -9.12
N LEU A 176 17.58 19.94 -7.99
CA LEU A 176 16.22 20.40 -7.76
C LEU A 176 16.22 21.61 -6.81
N ASP A 177 15.75 22.75 -7.31
CA ASP A 177 15.56 23.95 -6.50
C ASP A 177 14.62 23.68 -5.32
N ARG A 178 15.06 24.08 -4.13
CA ARG A 178 14.33 23.84 -2.88
C ARG A 178 12.91 24.42 -2.92
N ASP A 179 12.76 25.66 -3.36
CA ASP A 179 11.46 26.34 -3.34
C ASP A 179 10.48 25.73 -4.35
N GLN A 180 10.98 25.22 -5.48
CA GLN A 180 10.19 24.42 -6.42
C GLN A 180 9.72 23.11 -5.79
N LEU A 181 10.58 22.40 -5.06
CA LEU A 181 10.19 21.17 -4.35
C LEU A 181 9.08 21.45 -3.32
N LEU A 182 9.20 22.51 -2.53
CA LEU A 182 8.17 22.89 -1.56
C LEU A 182 6.83 23.24 -2.23
N ARG A 183 6.85 23.93 -3.39
CA ARG A 183 5.63 24.20 -4.17
C ARG A 183 4.98 22.91 -4.66
N ARG A 184 5.76 21.95 -5.15
CA ARG A 184 5.23 20.65 -5.58
C ARG A 184 4.51 19.94 -4.44
N PHE A 185 5.06 19.95 -3.23
CA PHE A 185 4.37 19.38 -2.05
C PHE A 185 3.03 20.05 -1.76
N VAL A 186 2.95 21.38 -1.88
CA VAL A 186 1.68 22.11 -1.73
C VAL A 186 0.69 21.73 -2.84
N ASP A 187 1.14 21.61 -4.09
CA ASP A 187 0.29 21.22 -5.23
C ASP A 187 -0.35 19.84 -5.05
N ILE A 188 0.33 18.94 -4.33
CA ILE A 188 -0.16 17.59 -4.01
C ILE A 188 -0.81 17.52 -2.62
N GLN A 189 -1.26 18.67 -2.10
CA GLN A 189 -2.06 18.86 -0.89
C GLN A 189 -1.34 18.64 0.45
N TYR A 190 -0.01 18.68 0.48
CA TYR A 190 0.72 18.71 1.75
C TYR A 190 0.74 20.12 2.33
N THR A 191 0.64 20.22 3.65
CA THR A 191 0.64 21.50 4.36
C THR A 191 1.96 21.73 5.07
N ARG A 192 2.53 22.93 4.94
CA ARG A 192 3.71 23.31 5.72
C ARG A 192 3.34 23.47 7.20
N ASN A 193 3.98 22.73 8.09
CA ASN A 193 3.78 22.85 9.53
C ASN A 193 5.09 22.62 10.30
N ASP A 194 5.78 23.71 10.63
CA ASP A 194 7.07 23.66 11.33
C ASP A 194 6.91 23.33 12.84
N LEU A 195 5.71 23.47 13.40
CA LEU A 195 5.42 23.25 14.83
C LEU A 195 4.94 21.82 15.12
N ALA A 196 3.95 21.35 14.38
CA ALA A 196 3.36 20.02 14.55
C ALA A 196 3.63 19.17 13.31
N PHE A 197 4.50 18.16 13.47
CA PHE A 197 4.89 17.28 12.38
C PHE A 197 3.98 16.04 12.37
N THR A 198 2.91 16.11 11.59
CA THR A 198 1.90 15.07 11.42
C THR A 198 1.82 14.61 9.97
N ARG A 199 1.16 13.49 9.69
CA ARG A 199 0.94 13.00 8.31
C ARG A 199 0.34 14.09 7.42
N GLY A 200 0.74 14.12 6.16
CA GLY A 200 0.32 15.14 5.20
C GLY A 200 0.95 16.51 5.42
N THR A 201 2.00 16.61 6.25
CA THR A 201 2.73 17.86 6.48
C THR A 201 4.19 17.75 6.11
N PHE A 202 4.81 18.89 5.84
CA PHE A 202 6.26 19.03 5.73
C PHE A 202 6.76 20.23 6.54
N ARG A 203 8.04 20.20 6.90
CA ARG A 203 8.74 21.27 7.63
C ARG A 203 10.13 21.49 7.07
N VAL A 204 10.69 22.68 7.33
CA VAL A 204 12.01 23.06 6.81
C VAL A 204 12.90 23.54 7.96
N ARG A 205 14.11 22.97 8.04
CA ARG A 205 15.13 23.33 9.04
C ARG A 205 16.47 23.54 8.33
N GLY A 206 16.75 24.79 7.97
CA GLY A 206 17.94 25.12 7.17
C GLY A 206 17.86 24.49 5.78
N ASP A 207 18.80 23.61 5.49
CA ASP A 207 18.89 22.90 4.20
C ASP A 207 18.23 21.51 4.25
N THR A 208 17.62 21.17 5.39
CA THR A 208 16.88 19.92 5.58
C THR A 208 15.38 20.17 5.42
N ILE A 209 14.73 19.34 4.60
CA ILE A 209 13.28 19.26 4.47
C ILE A 209 12.85 17.93 5.05
N GLU A 210 11.85 17.94 5.93
CA GLU A 210 11.24 16.71 6.41
C GLU A 210 9.77 16.70 5.98
N ILE A 211 9.35 15.62 5.33
CA ILE A 211 7.97 15.41 4.89
C ILE A 211 7.43 14.13 5.55
N PHE A 212 6.18 14.16 6.00
CA PHE A 212 5.51 12.99 6.55
C PHE A 212 4.44 12.52 5.56
N PRO A 213 4.75 11.51 4.72
CA PRO A 213 3.81 11.02 3.71
C PRO A 213 2.47 10.60 4.31
N VAL A 214 1.38 10.81 3.57
CA VAL A 214 0.02 10.45 4.03
C VAL A 214 -0.14 8.94 4.24
N TYR A 215 0.66 8.14 3.54
CA TYR A 215 0.60 6.67 3.53
C TYR A 215 1.63 5.97 4.40
N GLU A 216 2.69 6.66 4.80
CA GLU A 216 3.78 6.05 5.57
C GLU A 216 3.54 6.15 7.07
N GLU A 217 4.17 5.25 7.82
CA GLU A 217 4.35 5.39 9.26
C GLU A 217 5.58 6.24 9.60
N LEU A 218 6.53 6.27 8.66
CA LEU A 218 7.81 6.94 8.80
C LEU A 218 7.81 8.24 7.98
N ALA A 219 8.59 9.20 8.44
CA ALA A 219 8.82 10.43 7.71
C ALA A 219 10.05 10.29 6.81
N VAL A 220 10.13 11.13 5.79
CA VAL A 220 11.28 11.23 4.90
C VAL A 220 12.00 12.53 5.17
N ARG A 221 13.32 12.45 5.37
CA ARG A 221 14.23 13.59 5.41
C ARG A 221 14.97 13.68 4.10
N ILE A 222 15.00 14.91 3.58
CA ILE A 222 15.66 15.30 2.35
C ILE A 222 16.70 16.34 2.75
N GLU A 223 17.96 15.99 2.64
CA GLU A 223 19.08 16.88 2.91
C GLU A 223 19.54 17.49 1.58
N MET A 224 19.53 18.82 1.51
CA MET A 224 19.91 19.57 0.31
C MET A 224 21.31 20.17 0.48
N PHE A 225 22.08 20.21 -0.60
CA PHE A 225 23.30 21.00 -0.72
C PHE A 225 23.13 22.02 -1.86
N GLY A 226 22.72 23.24 -1.51
CA GLY A 226 22.27 24.20 -2.52
C GLY A 226 21.00 23.69 -3.22
N ASP A 227 21.12 23.42 -4.52
CA ASP A 227 20.04 22.90 -5.36
C ASP A 227 20.21 21.40 -5.66
N GLU A 228 21.00 20.65 -4.89
CA GLU A 228 21.19 19.20 -5.07
C GLU A 228 20.65 18.41 -3.87
N ILE A 229 19.97 17.29 -4.12
CA ILE A 229 19.63 16.32 -3.04
C ILE A 229 20.88 15.53 -2.67
N GLU A 230 21.45 15.81 -1.50
CA GLU A 230 22.66 15.16 -0.98
C GLU A 230 22.36 13.81 -0.32
N ALA A 231 21.26 13.72 0.44
CA ALA A 231 20.86 12.49 1.10
C ALA A 231 19.33 12.39 1.26
N LEU A 232 18.83 11.15 1.22
CA LEU A 232 17.47 10.79 1.58
C LEU A 232 17.52 9.76 2.70
N SER A 233 16.73 9.98 3.75
CA SER A 233 16.61 9.03 4.85
C SER A 233 15.17 8.90 5.32
N THR A 234 14.80 7.68 5.67
CA THR A 234 13.52 7.39 6.33
C THR A 234 13.73 7.41 7.84
N LEU A 235 12.87 8.12 8.57
CA LEU A 235 13.02 8.36 10.01
C LEU A 235 11.72 8.20 10.80
N HIS A 236 11.85 7.86 12.07
CA HIS A 236 10.72 7.80 12.98
C HIS A 236 10.23 9.23 13.32
N PRO A 237 8.96 9.59 13.03
CA PRO A 237 8.50 10.98 13.07
C PRO A 237 8.53 11.64 14.46
N LEU A 238 8.42 10.83 15.52
CA LEU A 238 8.48 11.31 16.92
C LEU A 238 9.90 11.41 17.49
N THR A 239 10.75 10.40 17.29
CA THR A 239 12.09 10.34 17.88
C THR A 239 13.16 10.99 17.00
N GLY A 240 12.92 11.08 15.69
CA GLY A 240 13.90 11.54 14.71
C GLY A 240 14.99 10.52 14.40
N GLU A 241 14.87 9.29 14.90
CA GLU A 241 15.78 8.18 14.63
C GLU A 241 15.73 7.79 13.15
N VAL A 242 16.90 7.72 12.51
CA VAL A 242 17.04 7.26 11.13
C VAL A 242 16.88 5.74 11.10
N ILE A 243 15.95 5.26 10.29
CA ILE A 243 15.61 3.85 10.11
C ILE A 243 16.33 3.27 8.89
N SER A 244 16.40 4.03 7.80
CA SER A 244 17.14 3.66 6.59
C SER A 244 17.64 4.88 5.84
N ASP A 245 18.71 4.66 5.07
CA ASP A 245 19.17 5.57 4.01
C ASP A 245 18.66 5.05 2.67
N ASP A 246 18.15 5.95 1.84
CA ASP A 246 17.44 5.60 0.60
C ASP A 246 18.09 6.31 -0.61
N ASP A 247 18.24 5.61 -1.73
CA ASP A 247 18.79 6.23 -2.96
C ASP A 247 17.70 6.98 -3.76
N GLU A 248 16.47 6.47 -3.71
CA GLU A 248 15.32 6.99 -4.46
C GLU A 248 14.01 6.73 -3.69
N LEU A 249 13.16 7.75 -3.60
CA LEU A 249 11.86 7.71 -2.93
C LEU A 249 10.79 8.42 -3.78
N TYR A 250 9.54 8.05 -3.57
CA TYR A 250 8.38 8.72 -4.18
C TYR A 250 7.48 9.22 -3.07
N ILE A 251 7.12 10.50 -3.10
CA ILE A 251 6.19 11.18 -2.18
C ILE A 251 4.84 11.46 -2.84
#